data_AF-A0A2U1F4C1-F1
#
_entry.id   AF-A0A2U1F4C1-F1
#
_cell.length_a   1.000
_cell.length_b   1.000
_cell.length_c   1.000
_cell.angle_alpha   90.00
_cell.angle_beta   90.00
_cell.angle_gamma   90.00
#
_symmetry.space_group_name_H-M   'P 1'
#
loop_
_entity.id
_entity.type
_entity.pdbx_description
1 polymer ?
#
loop_
_entity_poly.entity_id
_entity_poly.type
_entity_poly.pdbx_seq_one_letter_code
_entity_poly.pdbx_strand_id
1 'polypeptide(L)'
;MEAIGGNIKTVIIMKTKALVLLFFTFFCVSCDVSTPFVVQGEREYILSSDCGTMVIRGSSFSTGVLIRCVFNGNYVVNTELLKIEPTSGEDTITNIRLRLNSVELTGKEIKTKRGDVITLSCNLQSTVPYQKSRGMILILPSKFITCEEKSIISDTIRIQLKN
;
A
#
# COMPACT_ATOMS: atom_id res chain seq x y z
N MET A 1 11.59 71.07 -13.71
CA MET A 1 10.83 70.57 -12.53
C MET A 1 10.10 69.31 -12.97
N GLU A 2 10.76 68.16 -12.88
CA GLU A 2 10.15 66.87 -13.18
C GLU A 2 9.53 66.32 -11.90
N ALA A 3 8.20 66.27 -11.86
CA ALA A 3 7.47 65.70 -10.74
C ALA A 3 7.48 64.17 -10.84
N ILE A 4 8.18 63.58 -9.88
CA ILE A 4 8.25 62.17 -9.53
C ILE A 4 6.83 61.65 -9.31
N GLY A 5 6.31 60.85 -10.24
CA GLY A 5 4.90 60.47 -10.24
C GLY A 5 4.62 59.14 -10.92
N GLY A 6 5.45 58.12 -10.69
CA GLY A 6 5.14 56.81 -11.24
C GLY A 6 6.12 55.74 -10.81
N ASN A 7 5.78 54.98 -9.76
CA ASN A 7 5.94 53.51 -9.76
C ASN A 7 5.67 52.80 -8.43
N ILE A 8 5.20 53.47 -7.38
CA ILE A 8 5.09 52.80 -6.07
C ILE A 8 3.95 51.74 -6.06
N LYS A 9 2.83 51.99 -6.74
CA LYS A 9 1.69 51.03 -6.79
C LYS A 9 1.98 49.78 -7.61
N THR A 10 2.71 49.89 -8.72
CA THR A 10 2.98 48.77 -9.64
C THR A 10 3.97 47.76 -9.04
N VAL A 11 4.97 48.26 -8.31
CA VAL A 11 6.01 47.43 -7.67
C VAL A 11 5.44 46.58 -6.53
N ILE A 12 4.50 47.11 -5.75
CA ILE A 12 3.86 46.37 -4.65
C ILE A 12 2.98 45.24 -5.20
N ILE A 13 2.17 45.50 -6.23
CA ILE A 13 1.26 44.51 -6.83
C ILE A 13 2.03 43.35 -7.50
N MET A 14 3.18 43.61 -8.13
CA MET A 14 4.04 42.55 -8.71
C MET A 14 4.65 41.65 -7.63
N LYS A 15 5.09 42.20 -6.50
CA LYS A 15 5.64 41.41 -5.38
C LYS A 15 4.58 40.53 -4.73
N THR A 16 3.36 41.01 -4.54
CA THR A 16 2.28 40.22 -3.92
C THR A 16 1.83 39.06 -4.81
N LYS A 17 1.75 39.27 -6.14
CA LYS A 17 1.41 38.20 -7.09
C LYS A 17 2.50 37.13 -7.19
N ALA A 18 3.77 37.52 -7.20
CA ALA A 18 4.89 36.58 -7.19
C ALA A 18 4.96 35.78 -5.88
N LEU A 19 4.71 36.41 -4.73
CA LEU A 19 4.69 35.76 -3.42
C LEU A 19 3.53 34.75 -3.28
N VAL A 20 2.34 35.09 -3.79
CA VAL A 20 1.17 34.19 -3.81
C VAL A 20 1.38 33.02 -4.76
N LEU A 21 2.01 33.24 -5.92
CA LEU A 21 2.39 32.16 -6.83
C LEU A 21 3.42 31.22 -6.20
N LEU A 22 4.41 31.77 -5.48
CA LEU A 22 5.44 31.00 -4.76
C LEU A 22 4.83 30.15 -3.64
N PHE A 23 3.87 30.70 -2.88
CA PHE A 23 3.09 29.98 -1.87
C PHE A 23 2.24 28.86 -2.49
N PHE A 24 1.58 29.10 -3.63
CA PHE A 24 0.82 28.04 -4.33
C PHE A 24 1.73 26.92 -4.85
N THR A 25 2.92 27.24 -5.37
CA THR A 25 3.88 26.21 -5.79
C THR A 25 4.48 25.42 -4.63
N PHE A 26 4.64 26.03 -3.44
CA PHE A 26 5.14 25.33 -2.25
C PHE A 26 4.09 24.44 -1.58
N PHE A 27 2.80 24.78 -1.67
CA PHE A 27 1.72 24.01 -1.04
C PHE A 27 1.21 22.82 -1.86
N CYS A 28 1.58 22.69 -3.13
CA CYS A 28 1.07 21.64 -4.02
C CYS A 28 1.93 20.35 -4.11
N VAL A 29 3.03 20.22 -3.36
CA VAL A 29 3.98 19.09 -3.55
C VAL A 29 4.09 18.12 -2.37
N SER A 30 3.34 18.31 -1.30
CA SER A 30 3.24 17.31 -0.24
C SER A 30 2.19 16.23 -0.56
N CYS A 31 2.23 15.68 -1.77
CA CYS A 31 1.49 14.46 -2.06
C CYS A 31 2.34 13.28 -1.58
N ASP A 32 1.88 12.57 -0.55
CA ASP A 32 2.39 11.25 -0.23
C ASP A 32 2.19 10.35 -1.45
N VAL A 33 3.27 10.10 -2.21
CA VAL A 33 3.22 9.29 -3.43
C VAL A 33 3.14 7.82 -3.03
N SER A 34 2.08 7.14 -3.48
CA SER A 34 1.96 5.69 -3.34
C SER A 34 2.95 4.99 -4.29
N THR A 35 3.79 4.11 -3.76
CA THR A 35 4.78 3.34 -4.53
C THR A 35 4.35 1.88 -4.65
N PRO A 36 4.26 1.30 -5.87
CA PRO A 36 3.91 -0.10 -6.03
C PRO A 36 4.96 -1.01 -5.39
N PHE A 37 4.50 -2.16 -4.86
CA PHE A 37 5.38 -3.19 -4.31
C PHE A 37 5.97 -4.09 -5.36
N VAL A 38 7.06 -4.76 -4.95
CA VAL A 38 7.60 -5.91 -5.65
C VAL A 38 7.34 -7.17 -4.83
N VAL A 39 6.64 -8.12 -5.42
CA VAL A 39 6.26 -9.41 -4.84
C VAL A 39 7.06 -10.49 -5.57
N GLN A 40 7.95 -11.17 -4.86
CA GLN A 40 8.87 -12.16 -5.43
C GLN A 40 9.67 -11.65 -6.66
N GLY A 41 10.06 -10.37 -6.67
CA GLY A 41 10.79 -9.77 -7.80
C GLY A 41 9.90 -9.19 -8.90
N GLU A 42 8.58 -9.42 -8.85
CA GLU A 42 7.61 -8.98 -9.85
C GLU A 42 6.63 -7.92 -9.31
N ARG A 43 6.01 -7.11 -10.19
CA ARG A 43 4.97 -6.14 -9.76
C ARG A 43 3.65 -6.80 -9.39
N GLU A 44 3.39 -7.95 -9.99
CA GLU A 44 2.23 -8.79 -9.73
C GLU A 44 2.71 -10.23 -9.60
N TYR A 45 2.28 -10.92 -8.55
CA TYR A 45 2.63 -12.32 -8.31
C TYR A 45 1.39 -13.20 -8.46
N ILE A 46 1.47 -14.19 -9.35
CA ILE A 46 0.34 -15.04 -9.71
C ILE A 46 0.49 -16.39 -9.04
N LEU A 47 -0.51 -16.78 -8.26
CA LEU A 47 -0.66 -18.12 -7.71
C LEU A 47 -1.74 -18.85 -8.50
N SER A 48 -1.46 -20.10 -8.89
CA SER A 48 -2.36 -20.93 -9.67
C SER A 48 -2.73 -22.20 -8.90
N SER A 49 -3.96 -22.64 -9.05
CA SER A 49 -4.54 -23.79 -8.35
C SER A 49 -5.70 -24.40 -9.13
N ASP A 50 -6.21 -25.53 -8.65
CA ASP A 50 -7.38 -26.20 -9.24
C ASP A 50 -8.64 -25.29 -9.24
N CYS A 51 -8.77 -24.39 -8.26
CA CYS A 51 -9.89 -23.45 -8.17
C CYS A 51 -9.76 -22.22 -9.08
N GLY A 52 -8.61 -22.05 -9.75
CA GLY A 52 -8.29 -20.89 -10.59
C GLY A 52 -7.00 -20.18 -10.19
N THR A 53 -6.88 -18.91 -10.60
CA THR A 53 -5.72 -18.06 -10.27
C THR A 53 -6.05 -16.97 -9.24
N MET A 54 -5.04 -16.57 -8.49
CA MET A 54 -5.05 -15.42 -7.59
C MET A 54 -3.86 -14.53 -7.88
N VAL A 55 -4.09 -13.23 -8.04
CA VAL A 55 -3.04 -12.24 -8.29
C VAL A 55 -2.81 -11.41 -7.04
N ILE A 56 -1.56 -11.38 -6.56
CA ILE A 56 -1.12 -10.55 -5.44
C ILE A 56 -0.38 -9.34 -6.00
N ARG A 57 -0.81 -8.15 -5.58
CA ARG A 57 -0.17 -6.86 -5.92
C ARG A 57 -0.46 -5.83 -4.85
N GLY A 58 0.23 -4.71 -4.87
CA GLY A 58 0.02 -3.71 -3.81
C GLY A 58 0.85 -2.46 -3.95
N SER A 59 0.77 -1.63 -2.92
CA SER A 59 1.52 -0.38 -2.83
C SER A 59 1.70 0.08 -1.39
N SER A 60 2.77 0.83 -1.13
CA SER A 60 3.02 1.52 0.15
C SER A 60 2.83 3.01 0.00
N PHE A 61 2.54 3.65 1.11
CA PHE A 61 2.62 5.09 1.28
C PHE A 61 3.07 5.37 2.71
N SER A 62 4.10 6.19 2.90
CA SER A 62 4.71 6.40 4.21
C SER A 62 5.06 5.09 4.94
N THR A 63 4.35 4.75 6.02
CA THR A 63 4.43 3.47 6.77
C THR A 63 3.28 2.51 6.46
N GLY A 64 2.27 2.97 5.71
CA GLY A 64 1.11 2.19 5.31
C GLY A 64 1.42 1.25 4.17
N VAL A 65 0.86 0.04 4.26
CA VAL A 65 1.04 -1.05 3.31
C VAL A 65 -0.34 -1.55 2.88
N LEU A 66 -0.56 -1.67 1.57
CA LEU A 66 -1.78 -2.23 0.99
C LEU A 66 -1.43 -3.41 0.09
N ILE A 67 -1.82 -4.61 0.52
CA ILE A 67 -1.68 -5.86 -0.24
C ILE A 67 -3.06 -6.25 -0.75
N ARG A 68 -3.18 -6.49 -2.05
CA ARG A 68 -4.44 -6.86 -2.72
C ARG A 68 -4.30 -8.24 -3.34
N CYS A 69 -5.21 -9.14 -2.98
CA CYS A 69 -5.38 -10.45 -3.59
C CYS A 69 -6.63 -10.40 -4.48
N VAL A 70 -6.46 -10.51 -5.79
CA VAL A 70 -7.55 -10.52 -6.78
C VAL A 70 -7.83 -11.96 -7.18
N PHE A 71 -9.05 -12.43 -6.94
CA PHE A 71 -9.44 -13.81 -7.21
C PHE A 71 -10.04 -13.96 -8.60
N ASN A 72 -9.53 -14.91 -9.36
CA ASN A 72 -10.12 -15.37 -10.63
C ASN A 72 -10.78 -16.76 -10.49
N GLY A 73 -11.13 -17.13 -9.26
CA GLY A 73 -11.64 -18.44 -8.87
C GLY A 73 -12.44 -18.36 -7.59
N ASN A 74 -12.90 -19.51 -7.09
CA ASN A 74 -13.62 -19.60 -5.82
C ASN A 74 -12.70 -20.14 -4.73
N TYR A 75 -12.46 -19.34 -3.70
CA TYR A 75 -11.58 -19.71 -2.58
C TYR A 75 -12.28 -19.50 -1.25
N VAL A 76 -11.79 -20.18 -0.22
CA VAL A 76 -12.17 -19.90 1.17
C VAL A 76 -11.07 -19.08 1.82
N VAL A 77 -11.44 -17.97 2.45
CA VAL A 77 -10.52 -17.09 3.18
C VAL A 77 -10.82 -17.23 4.66
N ASN A 78 -9.82 -17.60 5.44
CA ASN A 78 -9.90 -17.64 6.90
C ASN A 78 -9.00 -16.57 7.51
N THR A 79 -9.61 -15.48 7.99
CA THR A 79 -8.92 -14.26 8.44
C THR A 79 -8.03 -14.49 9.66
N GLU A 80 -8.35 -15.47 10.51
CA GLU A 80 -7.58 -15.79 11.72
C GLU A 80 -6.28 -16.56 11.40
N LEU A 81 -6.19 -17.14 10.21
CA LEU A 81 -5.05 -17.94 9.78
C LEU A 81 -4.02 -17.14 8.98
N LEU A 82 -4.22 -15.83 8.84
CA LEU A 82 -3.21 -14.95 8.23
C LEU A 82 -1.93 -14.96 9.06
N LYS A 83 -0.82 -15.34 8.42
CA LYS A 83 0.53 -15.24 9.00
C LYS A 83 1.36 -14.25 8.20
N ILE A 84 1.73 -13.16 8.86
CA ILE A 84 2.50 -12.07 8.26
C ILE A 84 3.54 -11.57 9.25
N GLU A 85 4.76 -11.36 8.77
CA GLU A 85 5.87 -10.92 9.62
C GLU A 85 6.78 -9.93 8.86
N PRO A 86 7.44 -9.01 9.58
CA PRO A 86 8.53 -8.23 9.00
C PRO A 86 9.80 -9.09 8.89
N THR A 87 10.68 -8.76 7.96
CA THR A 87 11.98 -9.46 7.85
C THR A 87 13.00 -8.98 8.87
N SER A 88 12.94 -7.72 9.30
CA SER A 88 13.82 -7.16 10.32
C SER A 88 13.22 -7.34 11.71
N GLY A 89 14.02 -7.77 12.68
CA GLY A 89 13.62 -7.83 14.10
C GLY A 89 13.41 -6.45 14.75
N GLU A 90 13.81 -5.38 14.08
CA GLU A 90 13.62 -3.99 14.52
C GLU A 90 12.27 -3.42 14.04
N ASP A 91 11.61 -4.12 13.11
CA ASP A 91 10.34 -3.73 12.51
C ASP A 91 9.17 -4.46 13.17
N THR A 92 8.01 -3.81 13.22
CA THR A 92 6.76 -4.36 13.74
C THR A 92 5.63 -4.09 12.76
N ILE A 93 4.77 -5.10 12.55
CA ILE A 93 3.54 -4.94 11.79
C ILE A 93 2.39 -4.62 12.75
N THR A 94 1.68 -3.52 12.48
CA THR A 94 0.54 -3.07 13.30
C THR A 94 -0.68 -2.72 12.44
N ASN A 95 -1.83 -2.51 13.08
CA ASN A 95 -3.07 -2.07 12.43
C ASN A 95 -3.51 -2.96 11.24
N ILE A 96 -3.35 -4.27 11.38
CA ILE A 96 -3.81 -5.25 10.40
C ILE A 96 -5.33 -5.16 10.26
N ARG A 97 -5.80 -4.89 9.04
CA ARG A 97 -7.24 -4.93 8.68
C ARG A 97 -7.42 -5.63 7.36
N LEU A 98 -8.49 -6.40 7.25
CA LEU A 98 -8.86 -7.13 6.05
C LEU A 98 -10.18 -6.57 5.51
N ARG A 99 -10.25 -6.37 4.20
CA ARG A 99 -11.47 -5.93 3.51
C ARG A 99 -11.77 -6.84 2.34
N LEU A 100 -13.03 -7.20 2.14
CA LEU A 100 -13.52 -7.80 0.90
C LEU A 100 -14.25 -6.73 0.10
N ASN A 101 -13.82 -6.48 -1.14
CA ASN A 101 -14.47 -5.49 -2.03
C ASN A 101 -14.71 -4.13 -1.35
N SER A 102 -13.73 -3.67 -0.56
CA SER A 102 -13.76 -2.43 0.24
C SER A 102 -14.59 -2.45 1.52
N VAL A 103 -15.27 -3.56 1.84
CA VAL A 103 -16.00 -3.74 3.11
C VAL A 103 -15.11 -4.43 4.13
N GLU A 104 -14.99 -3.86 5.33
CA GLU A 104 -14.20 -4.45 6.42
C GLU A 104 -14.75 -5.80 6.86
N LEU A 105 -13.87 -6.78 6.97
CA LEU A 105 -14.22 -8.15 7.34
C LEU A 105 -14.24 -8.28 8.86
N THR A 106 -15.40 -8.67 9.38
CA THR A 106 -15.60 -8.97 10.81
C THR A 106 -15.78 -10.48 11.07
N GLY A 107 -15.96 -11.28 10.02
CA GLY A 107 -16.10 -12.73 10.08
C GLY A 107 -14.78 -13.48 9.99
N LYS A 108 -14.78 -14.71 10.51
CA LYS A 108 -13.63 -15.62 10.49
C LYS A 108 -13.39 -16.25 9.12
N GLU A 109 -14.47 -16.73 8.49
CA GLU A 109 -14.40 -17.48 7.24
C GLU A 109 -15.34 -16.89 6.19
N ILE A 110 -14.83 -16.70 4.97
CA ILE A 110 -15.55 -16.09 3.86
C ILE A 110 -15.30 -16.89 2.59
N LYS A 111 -16.36 -17.14 1.82
CA LYS A 111 -16.26 -17.67 0.46
C LYS A 111 -16.10 -16.52 -0.52
N THR A 112 -15.05 -16.57 -1.32
CA THR A 112 -14.79 -15.61 -2.39
C THR A 112 -15.29 -16.17 -3.71
N LYS A 113 -15.59 -15.27 -4.64
CA LYS A 113 -15.91 -15.60 -6.03
C LYS A 113 -14.98 -14.87 -6.99
N ARG A 114 -15.02 -15.27 -8.25
CA ARG A 114 -14.32 -14.57 -9.34
C ARG A 114 -14.63 -13.07 -9.32
N GLY A 115 -13.58 -12.26 -9.37
CA GLY A 115 -13.64 -10.80 -9.33
C GLY A 115 -13.57 -10.20 -7.93
N ASP A 116 -13.70 -11.01 -6.87
CA ASP A 116 -13.52 -10.52 -5.52
C ASP A 116 -12.08 -10.08 -5.27
N VAL A 117 -11.93 -9.08 -4.41
CA VAL A 117 -10.64 -8.56 -3.97
C VAL A 117 -10.59 -8.54 -2.45
N ILE A 118 -9.65 -9.32 -1.90
CA ILE A 118 -9.26 -9.17 -0.50
C ILE A 118 -8.13 -8.14 -0.43
N THR A 119 -8.32 -7.12 0.40
CA THR A 119 -7.31 -6.11 0.69
C THR A 119 -6.87 -6.24 2.12
N LEU A 120 -5.59 -6.52 2.32
CA LEU A 120 -4.90 -6.44 3.60
C LEU A 120 -4.23 -5.07 3.71
N SER A 121 -4.63 -4.29 4.70
CA SER A 121 -3.96 -3.05 5.08
C SER A 121 -3.26 -3.22 6.41
N CYS A 122 -2.00 -2.80 6.51
CA CYS A 122 -1.26 -2.76 7.76
C CYS A 122 -0.25 -1.61 7.74
N ASN A 123 0.37 -1.35 8.90
CA ASN A 123 1.49 -0.43 9.01
C ASN A 123 2.77 -1.23 9.29
N LEU A 124 3.87 -0.84 8.66
CA LEU A 124 5.21 -1.27 9.03
C LEU A 124 5.89 -0.13 9.80
N GLN A 125 6.16 -0.36 11.08
CA GLN A 125 6.84 0.59 11.97
C GLN A 125 8.20 0.04 12.35
N SER A 126 9.20 0.93 12.49
CA SER A 126 10.54 0.55 12.90
C SER A 126 10.92 1.25 14.20
N THR A 127 11.63 0.54 15.07
CA THR A 127 12.16 1.06 16.34
C THR A 127 13.43 1.91 16.14
N VAL A 128 14.08 1.76 14.99
CA VAL A 128 15.17 2.62 14.52
C VAL A 128 14.64 3.60 13.45
N PRO A 129 15.37 4.68 13.11
CA PRO A 129 14.96 5.58 12.04
C PRO A 129 14.65 4.80 10.75
N TYR A 130 13.36 4.74 10.40
CA TYR A 130 12.86 3.86 9.36
C TYR A 130 13.52 4.17 8.01
N GLN A 131 14.35 3.24 7.53
CA GLN A 131 14.87 3.30 6.17
C GLN A 131 13.84 2.66 5.23
N LYS A 132 12.98 3.50 4.63
CA LYS A 132 11.98 3.11 3.62
C LYS A 132 12.52 2.16 2.54
N SER A 133 13.81 2.24 2.20
CA SER A 133 14.48 1.40 1.20
C SER A 133 14.72 -0.05 1.62
N ARG A 134 14.41 -0.43 2.87
CA ARG A 134 14.64 -1.78 3.40
C ARG A 134 13.37 -2.48 3.88
N GLY A 135 12.22 -1.81 3.85
CA GLY A 135 10.96 -2.37 4.31
C GLY A 135 10.60 -3.62 3.52
N MET A 136 10.53 -4.77 4.18
CA MET A 136 10.12 -6.04 3.61
C MET A 136 9.14 -6.74 4.54
N ILE A 137 8.10 -7.30 3.95
CA ILE A 137 7.07 -8.09 4.63
C ILE A 137 7.04 -9.48 4.02
N LEU A 138 6.89 -10.49 4.87
CA LEU A 138 6.73 -11.87 4.50
C LEU A 138 5.29 -12.31 4.76
N ILE A 139 4.64 -12.89 3.77
CA ILE A 139 3.41 -13.66 3.98
C ILE A 139 3.83 -15.13 4.06
N LEU A 140 3.60 -15.75 5.21
CA LEU A 140 4.06 -17.10 5.49
C LEU A 140 3.06 -18.16 5.00
N PRO A 141 3.55 -19.39 4.73
CA PRO A 141 2.69 -20.53 4.48
C PRO A 141 1.62 -20.69 5.55
N SER A 142 0.36 -20.65 5.12
CA SER A 142 -0.78 -20.66 6.04
C SER A 142 -2.08 -20.99 5.32
N LYS A 143 -3.06 -21.54 6.04
CA LYS A 143 -4.42 -21.78 5.54
C LYS A 143 -5.27 -20.50 5.47
N PHE A 144 -4.64 -19.34 5.34
CA PHE A 144 -5.32 -18.05 5.18
C PHE A 144 -6.24 -18.06 3.93
N ILE A 145 -5.77 -18.67 2.84
CA ILE A 145 -6.53 -18.84 1.59
C ILE A 145 -6.42 -20.30 1.17
N THR A 146 -7.56 -20.96 0.99
CA THR A 146 -7.61 -22.35 0.58
C THR A 146 -8.46 -22.56 -0.67
N CYS A 147 -8.06 -23.57 -1.44
CA CYS A 147 -8.82 -24.17 -2.53
C CYS A 147 -9.00 -25.65 -2.18
N GLU A 148 -10.25 -26.12 -2.08
CA GLU A 148 -10.54 -27.53 -1.72
C GLU A 148 -9.73 -27.99 -0.49
N GLU A 149 -9.72 -27.17 0.57
CA GLU A 149 -8.99 -27.38 1.83
C GLU A 149 -7.45 -27.32 1.75
N LYS A 150 -6.86 -27.26 0.55
CA LYS A 150 -5.43 -27.07 0.33
C LYS A 150 -5.05 -25.59 0.41
N SER A 151 -3.94 -25.29 1.05
CA SER A 151 -3.41 -23.92 1.09
C SER A 151 -2.94 -23.47 -0.30
N ILE A 152 -3.32 -22.25 -0.70
CA ILE A 152 -2.78 -21.60 -1.89
C ILE A 152 -1.43 -20.93 -1.60
N ILE A 153 -1.23 -20.48 -0.36
CA ILE A 153 0.04 -19.93 0.10
C ILE A 153 0.83 -21.10 0.69
N SER A 154 1.51 -21.85 -0.18
CA SER A 154 2.33 -23.02 0.18
C SER A 154 3.73 -22.62 0.63
N ASP A 155 4.25 -21.51 0.10
CA ASP A 155 5.60 -21.01 0.32
C ASP A 155 5.59 -19.56 0.81
N THR A 156 6.70 -19.12 1.41
CA THR A 156 6.84 -17.73 1.88
C THR A 156 6.86 -16.76 0.70
N ILE A 157 5.93 -15.82 0.69
CA ILE A 157 5.84 -14.75 -0.30
C ILE A 157 6.53 -13.51 0.23
N ARG A 158 7.55 -13.04 -0.49
CA ARG A 158 8.33 -11.85 -0.13
C ARG A 158 7.74 -10.61 -0.80
N ILE A 159 7.44 -9.58 -0.01
CA ILE A 159 6.93 -8.29 -0.49
C ILE A 159 7.93 -7.19 -0.11
N GLN A 160 8.58 -6.63 -1.11
CA GLN A 160 9.47 -5.49 -1.00
C GLN A 160 8.67 -4.20 -1.14
N LEU A 161 8.77 -3.33 -0.14
CA LEU A 161 7.94 -2.14 -0.05
C LEU A 161 8.43 -0.97 -0.93
N LYS A 162 9.59 -1.13 -1.58
CA LYS A 162 10.20 -0.15 -2.49
C LYS A 162 11.13 -0.85 -3.48
N ASN A 163 11.24 -0.30 -4.70
CA ASN A 163 12.32 -0.54 -5.66
C ASN A 163 13.49 0.43 -5.45
#